data_AF-A0A7S8FBM2-F1
#
_entry.id   AF-A0A7S8FBM2-F1
#
_cell.length_a   1.000
_cell.length_b   1.000
_cell.length_c   1.000
_cell.angle_alpha   90.00
_cell.angle_beta   90.00
_cell.angle_gamma   90.00
#
_symmetry.space_group_name_H-M   'P 1'
#
loop_
_entity.id
_entity.type
_entity.pdbx_description
1 polymer ?
#
loop_
_entity_poly.entity_id
_entity_poly.type
_entity_poly.pdbx_seq_one_letter_code
_entity_poly.pdbx_strand_id
1 'polypeptide(L)'
;MWKQDEVVGGEEARERERWVEDKRSPLKGGPTLPDEVAFVGKDVEFKGVITYSGTVRIDGALDGEIHTDGGLLVGPEAVLKAKVTAGTVVCHGNITGDIQATKQIVLCAPAVVQGSLTTPVLSMEEGVVFNGTLEMKSQAKAEGLREVGPYVGTTSNRPQIRLAA
;
A
#
# COMPACT_ATOMS: atom_id res chain seq x y z
N MET A 1 52.69 55.79 4.39
CA MET A 1 52.71 56.84 5.43
C MET A 1 51.62 57.84 5.09
N TRP A 2 50.38 57.53 5.47
CA TRP A 2 49.27 58.47 5.52
C TRP A 2 48.53 58.17 6.82
N LYS A 3 48.30 59.24 7.57
CA LYS A 3 47.82 59.29 8.95
C LYS A 3 46.29 59.33 8.96
N GLN A 4 45.74 58.90 10.10
CA GLN A 4 44.38 59.10 10.61
C GLN A 4 43.92 60.58 10.48
N ASP A 5 42.65 60.94 10.57
CA ASP A 5 41.66 60.80 11.67
C ASP A 5 40.25 61.07 11.05
N GLU A 6 39.07 60.87 11.63
CA GLU A 6 38.63 60.71 13.01
C GLU A 6 37.21 60.10 13.03
N VAL A 7 36.83 59.72 14.24
CA VAL A 7 35.66 58.99 14.71
C VAL A 7 34.48 59.90 15.06
N VAL A 8 33.24 59.48 14.80
CA VAL A 8 32.04 59.76 15.63
C VAL A 8 30.96 58.77 15.16
N GLY A 9 30.20 58.01 15.94
CA GLY A 9 29.90 57.96 17.37
C GLY A 9 28.49 57.34 17.52
N GLY A 10 28.20 56.76 18.70
CA GLY A 10 26.86 56.30 19.10
C GLY A 10 26.68 54.79 19.00
N GLU A 11 26.99 54.01 20.04
CA GLU A 11 26.11 53.69 21.19
C GLU A 11 24.81 53.01 20.78
N GLU A 12 24.66 51.74 21.15
CA GLU A 12 23.61 51.25 22.07
C GLU A 12 23.79 49.72 22.21
N ALA A 13 24.24 49.29 23.40
CA ALA A 13 23.44 48.53 24.36
C ALA A 13 23.24 47.05 23.92
N ARG A 14 23.89 46.10 24.63
CA ARG A 14 23.26 45.21 25.64
C ARG A 14 22.25 44.25 25.00
N GLU A 15 22.14 42.98 25.31
CA GLU A 15 22.65 42.08 26.32
C GLU A 15 22.00 40.74 25.93
N ARG A 16 22.74 39.64 26.11
CA ARG A 16 22.28 38.26 26.34
C ARG A 16 20.78 37.98 26.15
N GLU A 17 20.43 37.03 25.28
CA GLU A 17 19.44 35.96 25.56
C GLU A 17 19.82 34.75 24.68
N ARG A 18 20.62 33.80 25.19
CA ARG A 18 20.09 32.54 25.71
C ARG A 18 19.03 31.97 24.78
N TRP A 19 19.47 31.30 23.72
CA TRP A 19 18.59 30.37 23.01
C TRP A 19 18.17 29.30 23.99
N VAL A 20 16.96 29.49 24.52
CA VAL A 20 16.19 28.50 25.25
C VAL A 20 15.92 27.36 24.29
N GLU A 21 16.30 26.18 24.75
CA GLU A 21 16.00 24.89 24.17
C GLU A 21 14.49 24.74 23.92
N ASP A 22 14.01 25.09 22.72
CA ASP A 22 12.66 24.71 22.29
C ASP A 22 12.68 23.23 21.89
N LYS A 23 12.50 22.37 22.91
CA LYS A 23 12.14 20.97 22.75
C LYS A 23 10.72 20.88 22.17
N ARG A 24 10.57 21.16 20.88
CA ARG A 24 9.43 20.66 20.10
C ARG A 24 9.92 19.61 19.14
N SER A 25 9.99 18.41 19.67
CA SER A 25 10.05 17.17 18.90
C SER A 25 8.86 17.10 17.94
N PRO A 26 9.06 16.95 16.63
CA PRO A 26 8.18 16.09 15.85
C PRO A 26 8.70 14.66 16.01
N LEU A 27 8.01 13.88 16.84
CA LEU A 27 8.10 12.43 16.77
C LEU A 27 7.68 12.01 15.36
N LYS A 28 8.62 11.66 14.48
CA LYS A 28 8.43 10.66 13.41
C LYS A 28 9.73 9.90 13.16
N GLY A 29 10.04 8.98 14.07
CA GLY A 29 10.72 7.76 13.67
C GLY A 29 9.74 6.93 12.84
N GLY A 30 9.83 7.05 11.52
CA GLY A 30 9.34 6.03 10.59
C GLY A 30 10.56 5.35 9.97
N PRO A 31 10.52 4.02 9.71
CA PRO A 31 11.64 3.32 9.12
C PRO A 31 12.02 3.99 7.78
N THR A 32 13.32 4.06 7.54
CA THR A 32 13.98 4.51 6.33
C THR A 32 13.25 4.01 5.08
N LEU A 33 12.69 4.91 4.28
CA LEU A 33 12.39 4.62 2.88
C LEU A 33 13.65 4.92 2.08
N PRO A 34 14.37 3.90 1.59
CA PRO A 34 14.95 3.99 0.27
C PRO A 34 14.23 2.96 -0.57
N ASP A 35 13.06 3.32 -1.10
CA ASP A 35 12.50 2.52 -2.18
C ASP A 35 12.12 3.52 -3.25
N GLU A 36 12.83 3.47 -4.36
CA GLU A 36 12.52 4.26 -5.53
C GLU A 36 11.05 3.97 -5.86
N VAL A 37 10.20 4.97 -5.64
CA VAL A 37 8.78 4.91 -5.99
C VAL A 37 8.61 5.74 -7.25
N ALA A 38 8.42 5.05 -8.38
CA ALA A 38 8.00 5.73 -9.58
C ALA A 38 6.58 6.27 -9.37
N PHE A 39 6.40 7.59 -9.48
CA PHE A 39 5.10 8.23 -9.35
C PHE A 39 4.65 8.79 -10.70
N VAL A 40 3.47 8.35 -11.14
CA VAL A 40 2.81 8.87 -12.34
C VAL A 40 1.64 9.73 -11.90
N GLY A 41 1.76 11.03 -12.13
CA GLY A 41 0.71 11.99 -11.77
C GLY A 41 -0.55 11.83 -12.63
N LYS A 42 -1.65 12.41 -12.15
CA LYS A 42 -2.97 12.35 -12.79
C LYS A 42 -3.06 12.93 -14.21
N ASP A 43 -2.21 13.90 -14.53
CA ASP A 43 -2.16 14.56 -15.85
C ASP A 43 -1.14 13.91 -16.80
N VAL A 44 -0.62 12.73 -16.46
CA VAL A 44 0.32 11.98 -17.29
C VAL A 44 -0.45 10.90 -18.04
N GLU A 45 -0.34 10.91 -19.37
CA GLU A 45 -0.72 9.79 -20.22
C GLU A 45 0.56 9.07 -20.66
N PHE A 46 0.66 7.79 -20.30
CA PHE A 46 1.76 6.95 -20.75
C PHE A 46 1.26 5.95 -21.79
N LYS A 47 1.99 5.83 -22.91
CA LYS A 47 1.73 4.86 -23.97
C LYS A 47 2.98 4.05 -24.28
N GLY A 48 2.92 2.73 -24.06
CA GLY A 48 4.02 1.83 -24.38
C GLY A 48 4.31 0.82 -23.26
N VAL A 49 5.58 0.44 -23.10
CA VAL A 49 6.00 -0.57 -22.12
C VAL A 49 6.80 0.10 -21.00
N ILE A 50 6.38 -0.10 -19.75
CA ILE A 50 7.12 0.29 -18.55
C ILE A 50 7.76 -0.97 -17.96
N THR A 51 9.08 -0.93 -17.78
CA THR A 51 9.79 -1.93 -17.00
C THR A 51 10.46 -1.23 -15.83
N TYR A 52 10.06 -1.59 -14.61
CA TYR A 52 10.53 -0.93 -13.41
C TYR A 52 10.71 -1.91 -12.25
N SER A 53 11.92 -1.96 -11.69
CA SER A 53 12.21 -2.76 -10.51
C SER A 53 12.00 -1.90 -9.26
N GLY A 54 10.88 -2.12 -8.56
CA GLY A 54 10.54 -1.35 -7.37
C GLY A 54 9.03 -1.24 -7.17
N THR A 55 8.60 -0.22 -6.45
CA THR A 55 7.17 0.08 -6.28
C THR A 55 6.79 1.22 -7.20
N VAL A 56 5.68 1.10 -7.92
CA VAL A 56 5.17 2.16 -8.80
C VAL A 56 3.77 2.56 -8.35
N ARG A 57 3.54 3.87 -8.31
CA ARG A 57 2.24 4.47 -8.02
C ARG A 57 1.74 5.23 -9.25
N ILE A 58 0.52 4.95 -9.65
CA ILE A 58 -0.09 5.50 -10.87
C ILE A 58 -1.42 6.16 -10.51
N ASP A 59 -1.51 7.47 -10.70
CA ASP A 59 -2.74 8.25 -10.50
C ASP A 59 -3.29 8.80 -11.84
N GLY A 60 -2.67 8.47 -13.00
CA GLY A 60 -3.03 8.97 -14.34
C GLY A 60 -3.56 7.92 -15.31
N ALA A 61 -3.45 8.21 -16.61
CA ALA A 61 -3.86 7.32 -17.69
C ALA A 61 -2.68 6.51 -18.22
N LEU A 62 -2.83 5.20 -18.33
CA LEU A 62 -1.79 4.33 -18.87
C LEU A 62 -2.37 3.36 -19.88
N ASP A 63 -1.76 3.30 -21.05
CA ASP A 63 -2.09 2.37 -22.13
C ASP A 63 -0.83 1.59 -22.54
N GLY A 64 -0.89 0.25 -22.48
CA GLY A 64 0.24 -0.60 -22.88
C GLY A 64 0.57 -1.73 -21.91
N GLU A 65 1.84 -1.84 -21.48
CA GLU A 65 2.29 -2.96 -20.65
C GLU A 65 3.14 -2.48 -19.47
N ILE A 66 2.91 -3.04 -18.28
CA ILE A 66 3.67 -2.73 -17.06
C ILE A 66 4.32 -4.00 -16.56
N HIS A 67 5.64 -3.96 -16.37
CA HIS A 67 6.43 -5.03 -15.78
C HIS A 67 7.13 -4.50 -14.54
N THR A 68 6.75 -5.04 -13.38
CA THR A 68 7.40 -4.70 -12.12
C THR A 68 7.53 -5.90 -11.20
N ASP A 69 8.67 -6.03 -10.53
CA ASP A 69 8.89 -7.11 -9.56
C ASP A 69 8.27 -6.80 -8.19
N GLY A 70 8.01 -5.51 -7.92
CA GLY A 70 7.57 -5.02 -6.63
C GLY A 70 6.06 -4.77 -6.56
N GLY A 71 5.69 -3.62 -5.99
CA GLY A 71 4.31 -3.22 -5.77
C GLY A 71 3.79 -2.30 -6.88
N LEU A 72 2.57 -2.53 -7.35
CA LEU A 72 1.83 -1.57 -8.16
C LEU A 72 0.68 -0.99 -7.31
N LEU A 73 0.70 0.32 -7.12
CA LEU A 73 -0.40 1.08 -6.53
C LEU A 73 -1.13 1.84 -7.63
N VAL A 74 -2.43 1.59 -7.76
CA VAL A 74 -3.30 2.31 -8.68
C VAL A 74 -4.19 3.25 -7.87
N GLY A 75 -4.08 4.54 -8.14
CA GLY A 75 -4.88 5.59 -7.53
C GLY A 75 -6.36 5.54 -7.94
N PRO A 76 -7.24 6.24 -7.22
CA PRO A 76 -8.68 6.20 -7.46
C PRO A 76 -9.11 6.85 -8.78
N GLU A 77 -8.38 7.87 -9.25
CA GLU A 77 -8.65 8.55 -10.53
C GLU A 77 -7.89 7.92 -11.72
N ALA A 78 -7.11 6.87 -11.46
CA ALA A 78 -6.30 6.24 -12.48
C ALA A 78 -7.13 5.36 -13.42
N VAL A 79 -6.80 5.42 -14.71
CA VAL A 79 -7.41 4.60 -15.77
C VAL A 79 -6.31 3.83 -16.47
N LEU A 80 -6.26 2.52 -16.21
CA LEU A 80 -5.26 1.63 -16.80
C LEU A 80 -5.91 0.77 -17.88
N LYS A 81 -5.40 0.84 -19.11
CA LYS A 81 -5.75 -0.01 -20.25
C LYS A 81 -4.53 -0.79 -20.69
N ALA A 82 -4.18 -1.81 -19.93
CA ALA A 82 -2.86 -2.40 -20.05
C ALA A 82 -2.80 -3.83 -19.54
N LYS A 83 -1.77 -4.54 -19.99
CA LYS A 83 -1.33 -5.79 -19.37
C LYS A 83 -0.36 -5.47 -18.24
N VAL A 84 -0.72 -5.89 -17.03
CA VAL A 84 0.04 -5.60 -15.82
C VAL A 84 0.67 -6.87 -15.29
N THR A 85 1.99 -6.90 -15.16
CA THR A 85 2.72 -7.97 -14.47
C THR A 85 3.41 -7.37 -13.25
N ALA A 86 2.98 -7.77 -12.06
CA ALA A 86 3.46 -7.20 -10.81
C ALA A 86 3.67 -8.25 -9.71
N GLY A 87 4.45 -7.91 -8.67
CA GLY A 87 4.53 -8.69 -7.45
C GLY A 87 3.23 -8.62 -6.65
N THR A 88 2.95 -7.44 -6.13
CA THR A 88 1.73 -7.11 -5.36
C THR A 88 0.99 -6.00 -6.08
N VAL A 89 -0.33 -6.14 -6.23
CA VAL A 89 -1.16 -5.11 -6.87
C VAL A 89 -2.17 -4.59 -5.88
N VAL A 90 -2.25 -3.28 -5.72
CA VAL A 90 -3.29 -2.59 -4.94
C VAL A 90 -4.04 -1.65 -5.87
N CYS A 91 -5.34 -1.89 -6.04
CA CYS A 91 -6.18 -1.15 -6.97
C CYS A 91 -7.23 -0.32 -6.24
N HIS A 92 -7.25 0.99 -6.44
CA HIS A 92 -8.33 1.88 -6.00
C HIS A 92 -9.15 2.46 -7.17
N GLY A 93 -8.68 2.33 -8.41
CA GLY A 93 -9.27 2.96 -9.60
C GLY A 93 -9.85 1.99 -10.62
N ASN A 94 -9.86 2.40 -11.90
CA ASN A 94 -10.40 1.61 -12.99
C ASN A 94 -9.28 0.93 -13.79
N ILE A 95 -9.39 -0.39 -13.95
CA ILE A 95 -8.45 -1.18 -14.72
C ILE A 95 -9.21 -1.99 -15.76
N THR A 96 -8.77 -1.89 -17.01
CA THR A 96 -9.25 -2.67 -18.14
C THR A 96 -8.07 -3.42 -18.75
N GLY A 97 -8.07 -4.76 -18.69
CA GLY A 97 -7.00 -5.57 -19.27
C GLY A 97 -6.66 -6.81 -18.44
N ASP A 98 -5.50 -7.40 -18.73
CA ASP A 98 -5.01 -8.60 -18.07
C ASP A 98 -4.04 -8.23 -16.93
N ILE A 99 -4.36 -8.64 -15.70
CA ILE A 99 -3.50 -8.41 -14.52
C ILE A 99 -2.93 -9.75 -14.07
N GLN A 100 -1.62 -9.83 -14.00
CA GLN A 100 -0.87 -10.97 -13.51
C GLN A 100 -0.08 -10.55 -12.26
N ALA A 101 -0.51 -11.03 -11.10
CA ALA A 101 0.20 -10.84 -9.85
C ALA A 101 0.90 -12.14 -9.41
N THR A 102 2.13 -12.04 -8.93
CA THR A 102 2.88 -13.21 -8.44
C THR A 102 2.71 -13.45 -6.95
N LYS A 103 2.33 -12.44 -6.15
CA LYS A 103 2.14 -12.56 -4.68
C LYS A 103 0.69 -12.39 -4.24
N GLN A 104 0.08 -11.24 -4.53
CA GLN A 104 -1.30 -10.96 -4.12
C GLN A 104 -1.90 -9.78 -4.91
N ILE A 105 -3.23 -9.79 -5.03
CA ILE A 105 -4.02 -8.66 -5.55
C ILE A 105 -4.95 -8.20 -4.43
N VAL A 106 -4.97 -6.89 -4.18
CA VAL A 106 -5.88 -6.22 -3.25
C VAL A 106 -6.70 -5.22 -4.05
N LEU A 107 -8.00 -5.44 -4.12
CA LEU A 107 -8.93 -4.49 -4.72
C LEU A 107 -9.62 -3.72 -3.60
N CYS A 108 -9.48 -2.40 -3.61
CA CYS A 108 -10.07 -1.48 -2.64
C CYS A 108 -11.21 -0.69 -3.30
N ALA A 109 -12.23 -0.32 -2.54
CA ALA A 109 -13.32 0.49 -3.08
C ALA A 109 -12.86 1.92 -3.42
N PRO A 110 -13.39 2.57 -4.49
CA PRO A 110 -14.38 2.08 -5.46
C PRO A 110 -13.73 1.52 -6.75
N ALA A 111 -12.84 0.54 -6.64
CA ALA A 111 -12.19 -0.03 -7.82
C ALA A 111 -13.15 -0.76 -8.76
N VAL A 112 -12.94 -0.58 -10.06
CA VAL A 112 -13.65 -1.27 -11.13
C VAL A 112 -12.63 -1.98 -11.99
N VAL A 113 -12.72 -3.31 -12.08
CA VAL A 113 -11.79 -4.12 -12.85
C VAL A 113 -12.55 -4.89 -13.93
N GLN A 114 -12.11 -4.74 -15.18
CA GLN A 114 -12.67 -5.42 -16.35
C GLN A 114 -11.57 -6.19 -17.09
N GLY A 115 -11.66 -7.52 -17.13
CA GLY A 115 -10.69 -8.34 -17.86
C GLY A 115 -10.26 -9.62 -17.12
N SER A 116 -9.08 -10.13 -17.45
CA SER A 116 -8.56 -11.38 -16.86
C SER A 116 -7.62 -11.10 -15.70
N LEU A 117 -7.89 -11.68 -14.53
CA LEU A 117 -7.04 -11.60 -13.35
C LEU A 117 -6.35 -12.94 -13.12
N THR A 118 -5.04 -12.93 -12.93
CA THR A 118 -4.24 -14.11 -12.58
C THR A 118 -3.48 -13.84 -11.30
N THR A 119 -3.80 -14.53 -10.20
CA THR A 119 -3.12 -14.32 -8.90
C THR A 119 -3.21 -15.54 -7.99
N PRO A 120 -2.22 -15.83 -7.11
CA PRO A 120 -2.36 -16.84 -6.07
C PRO A 120 -3.30 -16.42 -4.94
N VAL A 121 -3.34 -15.13 -4.60
CA VAL A 121 -4.10 -14.58 -3.48
C VAL A 121 -4.86 -13.36 -3.96
N LEU A 122 -6.15 -13.30 -3.66
CA LEU A 122 -7.03 -12.19 -3.99
C LEU A 122 -7.74 -11.72 -2.72
N SER A 123 -7.68 -10.42 -2.46
CA SER A 123 -8.42 -9.73 -1.43
C SER A 123 -9.30 -8.65 -2.08
N MET A 124 -10.56 -8.59 -1.69
CA MET A 124 -11.54 -7.64 -2.22
C MET A 124 -12.22 -6.93 -1.05
N GLU A 125 -12.21 -5.60 -1.09
CA GLU A 125 -12.96 -4.75 -0.16
C GLU A 125 -14.42 -4.60 -0.59
N GLU A 126 -15.29 -4.19 0.34
CA GLU A 126 -16.70 -3.95 0.06
C GLU A 126 -16.88 -2.78 -0.91
N GLY A 127 -17.65 -2.97 -1.98
CA GLY A 127 -17.92 -1.94 -2.99
C GLY A 127 -17.04 -2.00 -4.24
N VAL A 128 -16.21 -3.03 -4.38
CA VAL A 128 -15.47 -3.32 -5.61
C VAL A 128 -16.36 -3.99 -6.66
N VAL A 129 -16.20 -3.61 -7.92
CA VAL A 129 -16.87 -4.26 -9.05
C VAL A 129 -15.82 -4.94 -9.94
N PHE A 130 -15.87 -6.27 -10.00
CA PHE A 130 -15.03 -7.06 -10.90
C PHE A 130 -15.89 -7.75 -11.96
N ASN A 131 -15.55 -7.55 -13.24
CA ASN A 131 -16.20 -8.22 -14.38
C ASN A 131 -15.15 -8.88 -15.27
N GLY A 132 -15.09 -10.21 -15.29
CA GLY A 132 -14.23 -10.95 -16.19
C GLY A 132 -13.84 -12.32 -15.66
N THR A 133 -12.67 -12.80 -16.06
CA THR A 133 -12.18 -14.14 -15.73
C THR A 133 -11.12 -14.04 -14.65
N LEU A 134 -11.26 -14.79 -13.56
CA LEU A 134 -10.24 -14.89 -12.50
C LEU A 134 -9.64 -16.30 -12.53
N GLU A 135 -8.33 -16.38 -12.74
CA GLU A 135 -7.53 -17.60 -12.60
C GLU A 135 -6.68 -17.52 -11.33
N MET A 136 -6.95 -18.42 -10.39
CA MET A 136 -6.17 -18.52 -9.16
C MET A 136 -4.95 -19.42 -9.38
N LYS A 137 -3.76 -18.83 -9.51
CA LYS A 137 -2.51 -19.60 -9.63
C LYS A 137 -2.10 -20.08 -8.24
N SER A 138 -2.56 -21.25 -7.83
CA SER A 138 -2.25 -21.81 -6.51
C SER A 138 -0.72 -21.90 -6.30
N GLN A 139 -0.16 -20.95 -5.54
CA GLN A 139 1.17 -21.12 -4.98
C GLN A 139 1.01 -22.13 -3.84
N ALA A 140 1.49 -23.35 -4.07
CA ALA A 140 1.41 -24.45 -3.11
C ALA A 140 2.14 -24.07 -1.80
N LYS A 141 1.42 -23.41 -0.89
CA LYS A 141 1.78 -23.28 0.53
C LYS A 141 0.48 -23.27 1.34
N ALA A 142 -0.15 -24.44 1.36
CA ALA A 142 -1.11 -24.80 2.38
C ALA A 142 -0.36 -24.96 3.72
N GLU A 143 -0.15 -23.85 4.44
CA GLU A 143 0.17 -23.91 5.87
C GLU A 143 -0.98 -23.24 6.63
N GLY A 144 -1.76 -24.07 7.34
CA GLY A 144 -2.73 -23.58 8.32
C GLY A 144 -4.16 -24.08 8.21
N LEU A 145 -4.42 -25.30 7.70
CA LEU A 145 -5.62 -26.04 8.11
C LEU A 145 -5.49 -26.37 9.60
N ARG A 146 -5.94 -25.46 10.47
CA ARG A 146 -6.36 -25.85 11.82
C ARG A 146 -7.60 -26.70 11.64
N GLU A 147 -7.43 -28.02 11.63
CA GLU A 147 -8.52 -28.96 11.79
C GLU A 147 -9.28 -28.61 13.06
N VAL A 148 -10.47 -28.02 12.91
CA VAL A 148 -11.49 -28.05 13.97
C VAL A 148 -11.96 -29.50 14.05
N GLY A 149 -11.36 -30.25 14.99
CA GLY A 149 -11.74 -31.63 15.26
C GLY A 149 -13.26 -31.76 15.54
N PRO A 150 -13.87 -32.91 15.21
CA PRO A 150 -15.31 -33.08 15.33
C PRO A 150 -15.75 -32.86 16.79
N TYR A 151 -16.75 -31.99 16.96
CA TYR A 151 -17.43 -31.73 18.21
C TYR A 151 -18.05 -33.04 18.72
N VAL A 152 -17.40 -33.72 19.68
CA VAL A 152 -18.00 -34.84 20.42
C VAL A 152 -18.79 -34.25 21.58
N GLY A 153 -20.06 -33.94 21.32
CA GLY A 153 -21.01 -33.59 22.39
C GLY A 153 -21.17 -34.76 23.35
N THR A 154 -20.68 -34.59 24.58
CA THR A 154 -20.77 -35.58 25.65
C THR A 154 -22.23 -35.69 26.12
N THR A 155 -22.78 -36.90 26.07
CA THR A 155 -24.08 -37.24 26.67
C THR A 155 -24.09 -36.81 28.14
N SER A 156 -25.02 -35.92 28.47
CA SER A 156 -25.35 -35.51 29.84
C SER A 156 -25.95 -36.71 30.59
N ASN A 157 -25.11 -37.47 31.28
CA ASN A 157 -25.57 -38.47 32.24
C ASN A 157 -25.94 -37.76 33.54
N ARG A 158 -27.22 -37.41 33.70
CA ARG A 158 -27.77 -36.92 34.98
C ARG A 158 -27.87 -38.10 35.97
N PRO A 159 -27.29 -38.03 37.16
CA PRO A 159 -27.53 -39.05 38.19
C PRO A 159 -29.00 -39.00 38.65
N GLN A 160 -29.66 -40.16 38.70
CA GLN A 160 -30.98 -40.30 39.29
C GLN A 160 -30.91 -40.10 40.81
N ILE A 161 -31.70 -39.15 41.32
CA ILE A 161 -31.92 -38.96 42.75
C ILE A 161 -32.87 -40.09 43.19
N ARG A 162 -32.38 -41.03 44.02
CA ARG A 162 -33.25 -41.96 44.75
C ARG A 162 -33.89 -41.22 45.91
N LEU A 163 -35.22 -41.19 45.97
CA LEU A 163 -35.96 -40.91 47.19
C LEU A 163 -36.22 -42.27 47.88
N ALA A 164 -35.69 -42.43 49.09
CA ALA A 164 -36.04 -43.54 49.99
C ALA A 164 -37.36 -43.23 50.72
N ALA A 165 -38.08 -44.29 51.05
CA ALA A 165 -39.41 -44.31 51.68
C ALA A 165 -39.45 -43.72 53.09
#